data_AF-A0A4R8D9E9-F1
#
_entry.id   AF-A0A4R8D9E9-F1
#
_cell.length_a   1.000
_cell.length_b   1.000
_cell.length_c   1.000
_cell.angle_alpha   90.00
_cell.angle_beta   90.00
_cell.angle_gamma   90.00
#
_symmetry.space_group_name_H-M   'P 1'
#
loop_
_entity.id
_entity.type
_entity.pdbx_description
1 polymer ?
#
loop_
_entity_poly.entity_id
_entity_poly.type
_entity_poly.pdbx_seq_one_letter_code
_entity_poly.pdbx_strand_id
1 'polypeptide(L)'
;MIETKLTELLEDTADHTPVGPPPLAAVRAGAARRRRRRTAGITGVTVVAVGAVIAGSSLLTSPTQTAPVTSPTPVPPPPAMRLVGFGHAAIAIPAAWPTNKSSCGTPYQDTVQIDDPSAVHLCKSDRPKGVESVQLTGVPPSLGYHADETILVDGVRAERQRTSCMGGWQGTRVCIGAVGIPSLKVWFYAESSTSAEDVDRILDRIQILRDRSGVPSYSSLGGAPTGPLARSYTPLLTAAGLKVQYKRVMSPSYPDGTILGVSPAVGTLLPVGSTVTVTVAG
;
A
#
# COMPACT_ATOMS: atom_id res chain seq x y z
N MET A 1 -46.69 -21.22 -15.07
CA MET A 1 -47.79 -20.27 -14.72
C MET A 1 -47.43 -19.29 -13.60
N ILE A 2 -46.23 -19.35 -13.00
CA ILE A 2 -45.76 -18.42 -11.93
C ILE A 2 -44.85 -17.32 -12.50
N GLU A 3 -44.09 -17.59 -13.56
CA GLU A 3 -43.17 -16.61 -14.19
C GLU A 3 -43.88 -15.41 -14.81
N THR A 4 -45.04 -15.59 -15.45
CA THR A 4 -45.76 -14.50 -16.11
C THR A 4 -46.25 -13.43 -15.14
N LYS A 5 -46.51 -13.79 -13.87
CA LYS A 5 -46.92 -12.83 -12.84
C LYS A 5 -45.78 -11.97 -12.31
N LEU A 6 -44.53 -12.44 -12.41
CA LEU A 6 -43.38 -11.70 -11.89
C LEU A 6 -42.98 -10.58 -12.85
N THR A 7 -43.12 -10.81 -14.15
CA THR A 7 -42.79 -9.83 -15.18
C THR A 7 -43.77 -8.65 -15.18
N GLU A 8 -45.08 -8.91 -15.03
CA GLU A 8 -46.10 -7.84 -14.94
C GLU A 8 -45.91 -6.95 -13.70
N LEU A 9 -45.51 -7.51 -12.55
CA LEU A 9 -45.27 -6.75 -11.33
C LEU A 9 -44.04 -5.83 -11.41
N LEU A 10 -43.04 -6.19 -12.22
CA LEU A 10 -41.84 -5.39 -12.42
C LEU A 10 -42.07 -4.22 -13.39
N GLU A 11 -42.94 -4.42 -14.39
CA GLU A 11 -43.31 -3.38 -15.35
C GLU A 11 -44.17 -2.28 -14.70
N ASP A 12 -45.13 -2.65 -13.85
CA ASP A 12 -46.02 -1.70 -13.15
C ASP A 12 -45.26 -0.79 -12.15
N THR A 13 -44.15 -1.29 -11.57
CA THR A 13 -43.35 -0.51 -10.61
C THR A 13 -42.45 0.53 -11.31
N ALA A 14 -42.06 0.29 -12.57
CA ALA A 14 -41.21 1.20 -13.32
C ALA A 14 -41.96 2.49 -13.73
N ASP A 15 -43.24 2.38 -14.07
CA ASP A 15 -44.08 3.51 -14.49
C ASP A 15 -44.49 4.43 -13.33
N HIS A 16 -44.43 3.95 -12.08
CA HIS A 16 -44.83 4.70 -10.89
C HIS A 16 -43.69 5.40 -10.14
N THR A 17 -42.49 5.47 -10.72
CA THR A 17 -41.35 6.16 -10.09
C THR A 17 -41.11 7.53 -10.75
N PRO A 18 -41.55 8.66 -10.16
CA PRO A 18 -41.36 9.98 -10.75
C PRO A 18 -39.88 10.36 -10.67
N VAL A 19 -39.15 10.20 -11.77
CA VAL A 19 -37.78 10.70 -11.91
C VAL A 19 -37.82 12.19 -12.25
N GLY A 20 -37.74 13.03 -11.22
CA GLY A 20 -37.57 14.47 -11.40
C GLY A 20 -36.26 14.80 -12.14
N PRO A 21 -36.21 15.90 -12.91
CA PRO A 21 -35.01 16.26 -13.67
C PRO A 21 -33.81 16.46 -12.73
N PRO A 22 -32.60 16.03 -13.13
CA PRO A 22 -31.41 16.16 -12.29
C PRO A 22 -31.10 17.64 -12.02
N PRO A 23 -30.71 18.03 -10.79
CA PRO A 23 -30.45 19.42 -10.43
C PRO A 23 -29.09 19.90 -10.96
N LEU A 24 -28.97 20.02 -12.29
CA LEU A 24 -27.75 20.45 -12.98
C LEU A 24 -27.32 21.88 -12.59
N ALA A 25 -28.25 22.73 -12.14
CA ALA A 25 -27.98 24.08 -11.69
C ALA A 25 -27.16 24.12 -10.36
N ALA A 26 -27.43 23.19 -9.44
CA ALA A 26 -26.71 23.09 -8.17
C ALA A 26 -25.24 22.65 -8.38
N VAL A 27 -25.01 21.76 -9.34
CA VAL A 27 -23.67 21.27 -9.70
C VAL A 27 -22.83 22.38 -10.34
N ARG A 28 -23.42 23.21 -11.21
CA ARG A 28 -22.72 24.33 -11.86
C ARG A 28 -22.36 25.46 -10.87
N ALA A 29 -23.21 25.73 -9.87
CA ALA A 29 -22.94 26.74 -8.84
C ALA A 29 -21.76 26.34 -7.91
N GLY A 30 -21.61 25.05 -7.61
CA GLY A 30 -20.49 24.53 -6.81
C GLY A 30 -19.12 24.67 -7.51
N ALA A 31 -19.09 24.45 -8.83
CA ALA A 31 -17.86 24.54 -9.62
C ALA A 31 -17.30 25.97 -9.74
N ALA A 32 -18.17 26.98 -9.85
CA ALA A 32 -17.76 28.39 -9.96
C ALA A 32 -17.14 28.92 -8.65
N ARG A 33 -17.62 28.46 -7.48
CA ARG A 33 -17.14 28.92 -6.17
C ARG A 33 -15.75 28.38 -5.83
N ARG A 34 -15.36 27.21 -6.36
CA ARG A 34 -14.02 26.60 -6.16
C ARG A 34 -12.93 27.26 -7.00
N ARG A 35 -13.27 27.74 -8.21
CA ARG A 35 -12.30 28.43 -9.10
C ARG A 35 -11.84 29.78 -8.55
N ARG A 36 -12.72 30.54 -7.89
CA ARG A 36 -12.37 31.86 -7.30
C ARG A 36 -11.42 31.78 -6.10
N ARG A 37 -11.28 30.62 -5.45
CA ARG A 37 -10.37 30.43 -4.30
C ARG A 37 -8.94 30.06 -4.69
N ARG A 38 -8.65 29.76 -5.97
CA ARG A 38 -7.31 29.36 -6.42
C ARG A 38 -6.47 30.50 -7.02
N THR A 39 -7.03 31.70 -7.15
CA THR A 39 -6.34 32.84 -7.80
C THR A 39 -5.74 33.85 -6.81
N ALA A 40 -5.82 33.61 -5.50
CA ALA A 40 -5.23 34.46 -4.48
C ALA A 40 -4.29 33.63 -3.60
N GLY A 41 -2.99 33.63 -3.91
CA GLY A 41 -1.98 33.04 -3.05
C GLY A 41 -0.76 32.46 -3.77
N ILE A 42 -0.02 33.29 -4.50
CA ILE A 42 1.40 33.02 -4.80
C ILE A 42 2.15 34.36 -4.71
N THR A 43 2.79 34.63 -3.57
CA THR A 43 3.84 35.66 -3.44
C THR A 43 4.93 35.19 -2.48
N GLY A 44 6.18 35.17 -2.99
CA GLY A 44 7.46 35.19 -2.24
C GLY A 44 7.93 33.84 -1.66
N VAL A 45 9.21 33.46 -1.68
CA VAL A 45 10.48 34.15 -1.93
C VAL A 45 11.50 33.08 -2.37
N THR A 46 12.28 33.34 -3.43
CA THR A 46 13.45 32.55 -3.83
C THR A 46 14.65 32.92 -2.97
N VAL A 47 15.18 31.97 -2.19
CA VAL A 47 16.50 32.10 -1.54
C VAL A 47 17.52 31.36 -2.40
N VAL A 48 18.29 32.14 -3.18
CA VAL A 48 19.47 31.65 -3.89
C VAL A 48 20.63 31.68 -2.90
N ALA A 49 21.10 30.52 -2.46
CA ALA A 49 22.34 30.41 -1.70
C ALA A 49 23.50 30.33 -2.70
N VAL A 50 24.16 31.47 -2.96
CA VAL A 50 25.44 31.53 -3.66
C VAL A 50 26.53 31.16 -2.65
N GLY A 51 27.05 29.95 -2.73
CA GLY A 51 28.23 29.53 -1.98
C GLY A 51 29.49 30.11 -2.62
N ALA A 52 30.12 31.07 -1.95
CA ALA A 52 31.41 31.63 -2.34
C ALA A 52 32.53 30.59 -2.14
N VAL A 53 33.18 30.18 -3.24
CA VAL A 53 34.44 29.41 -3.18
C VAL A 53 35.59 30.42 -3.23
N ILE A 54 36.35 30.46 -2.13
CA ILE A 54 37.57 31.26 -2.00
C ILE A 54 38.63 30.68 -2.94
N ALA A 55 38.98 31.44 -3.98
CA ALA A 55 40.13 31.20 -4.83
C ALA A 55 41.39 31.76 -4.14
N GLY A 56 42.23 30.87 -3.60
CA GLY A 56 43.60 31.21 -3.22
C GLY A 56 44.53 31.04 -4.41
N SER A 57 45.20 32.12 -4.83
CA SER A 57 46.21 32.10 -5.90
C SER A 57 47.57 32.45 -5.33
N SER A 58 48.58 31.61 -5.57
CA SER A 58 50.04 31.87 -5.76
C SER A 58 50.83 30.60 -5.35
N LEU A 59 51.86 30.08 -6.05
CA LEU A 59 52.70 30.51 -7.18
C LEU A 59 53.33 29.25 -7.82
N LEU A 60 53.42 29.27 -9.17
CA LEU A 60 54.47 28.75 -10.06
C LEU A 60 55.26 27.49 -9.65
N THR A 61 55.03 26.37 -10.35
CA THR A 61 56.06 25.54 -11.00
C THR A 61 55.40 24.43 -11.85
N SER A 62 55.92 24.20 -13.06
CA SER A 62 55.38 23.38 -14.16
C SER A 62 54.90 21.98 -13.79
N PRO A 63 53.83 21.45 -14.44
CA PRO A 63 54.02 20.15 -15.10
C PRO A 63 53.09 19.84 -16.31
N THR A 64 53.60 18.91 -17.11
CA THR A 64 52.93 17.91 -17.96
C THR A 64 51.40 17.82 -17.84
N GLN A 65 50.74 17.93 -19.00
CA GLN A 65 49.31 17.77 -19.21
C GLN A 65 48.83 16.40 -18.73
N THR A 66 48.41 16.32 -17.47
CA THR A 66 47.72 15.17 -16.89
C THR A 66 46.23 15.49 -16.98
N ALA A 67 45.46 14.64 -17.65
CA ALA A 67 44.02 14.80 -17.78
C ALA A 67 43.37 14.95 -16.39
N PRO A 68 42.32 15.80 -16.24
CA PRO A 68 41.64 15.96 -14.97
C PRO A 68 41.02 14.63 -14.55
N VAL A 69 41.47 14.11 -13.40
CA VAL A 69 40.84 12.97 -12.74
C VAL A 69 39.48 13.43 -12.27
N THR A 70 38.42 13.02 -12.98
CA THR A 70 37.04 13.14 -12.51
C THR A 70 36.95 12.36 -11.21
N SER A 71 36.82 13.09 -10.09
CA SER A 71 36.48 12.46 -8.82
C SER A 71 35.15 11.72 -9.00
N PRO A 72 35.04 10.44 -8.59
CA PRO A 72 33.79 9.72 -8.72
C PRO A 72 32.72 10.45 -7.90
N THR A 73 31.58 10.74 -8.54
CA THR A 73 30.39 11.24 -7.85
C THR A 73 30.09 10.31 -6.67
N PRO A 74 29.93 10.82 -5.44
CA PRO A 74 29.61 9.99 -4.29
C PRO A 74 28.35 9.17 -4.57
N VAL A 75 28.46 7.85 -4.51
CA VAL A 75 27.30 6.96 -4.60
C VAL A 75 26.44 7.26 -3.36
N PRO A 76 25.15 7.61 -3.51
CA PRO A 76 24.29 7.85 -2.36
C PRO A 76 24.24 6.60 -1.49
N PRO A 77 24.22 6.75 -0.15
CA PRO A 77 24.13 5.60 0.75
C PRO A 77 22.85 4.81 0.45
N PRO A 78 22.87 3.48 0.64
CA PRO A 78 21.68 2.66 0.45
C PRO A 78 20.55 3.17 1.35
N PRO A 79 19.29 3.10 0.88
CA PRO A 79 18.16 3.57 1.68
C PRO A 79 18.10 2.79 2.99
N ALA A 80 17.82 3.50 4.08
CA ALA A 80 17.50 2.85 5.35
C ALA A 80 16.31 1.91 5.15
N MET A 81 16.36 0.72 5.73
CA MET A 81 15.35 -0.32 5.55
C MET A 81 14.54 -0.51 6.84
N ARG A 82 13.27 -0.90 6.69
CA ARG A 82 12.40 -1.35 7.79
C ARG A 82 11.77 -2.70 7.42
N LEU A 83 11.58 -3.55 8.41
CA LEU A 83 10.87 -4.81 8.23
C LEU A 83 9.35 -4.59 8.39
N VAL A 84 8.58 -5.23 7.53
CA VAL A 84 7.11 -5.26 7.59
C VAL A 84 6.65 -6.69 7.68
N GLY A 85 5.95 -7.02 8.76
CA GLY A 85 5.50 -8.38 9.05
C GLY A 85 4.09 -8.68 8.54
N PHE A 86 3.87 -9.92 8.15
CA PHE A 86 2.55 -10.52 7.96
C PHE A 86 2.61 -11.94 8.51
N GLY A 87 2.00 -12.16 9.67
CA GLY A 87 2.27 -13.36 10.48
C GLY A 87 3.77 -13.47 10.82
N HIS A 88 4.32 -14.68 10.76
CA HIS A 88 5.73 -14.98 11.04
C HIS A 88 6.69 -14.74 9.86
N ALA A 89 6.21 -14.15 8.77
CA ALA A 89 7.04 -13.73 7.64
C ALA A 89 7.13 -12.21 7.62
N ALA A 90 8.24 -11.69 7.10
CA ALA A 90 8.44 -10.26 6.94
C ALA A 90 9.18 -9.97 5.63
N ILE A 91 9.12 -8.73 5.19
CA ILE A 91 9.91 -8.24 4.07
C ILE A 91 10.59 -6.92 4.44
N ALA A 92 11.88 -6.78 4.09
CA ALA A 92 12.59 -5.52 4.26
C ALA A 92 12.29 -4.58 3.09
N ILE A 93 11.76 -3.40 3.40
CA ILE A 93 11.47 -2.35 2.41
C ILE A 93 12.16 -1.03 2.82
N PRO A 94 12.35 -0.08 1.90
CA PRO A 94 12.84 1.24 2.27
C PRO A 94 11.97 1.86 3.37
N ALA A 95 12.61 2.42 4.39
CA ALA A 95 11.92 2.97 5.56
C ALA A 95 10.95 4.10 5.20
N ALA A 96 11.25 4.82 4.11
CA ALA A 96 10.42 5.89 3.57
C ALA A 96 9.12 5.41 2.91
N TRP A 97 9.02 4.13 2.54
CA TRP A 97 7.79 3.60 1.94
C TRP A 97 6.66 3.63 2.97
N PRO A 98 5.57 4.37 2.72
CA PRO A 98 4.37 4.30 3.56
C PRO A 98 3.59 2.99 3.34
N THR A 99 2.51 2.82 4.11
CA THR A 99 1.56 1.72 3.97
C THR A 99 0.29 2.21 3.26
N ASN A 100 -0.22 1.40 2.32
CA ASN A 100 -1.47 1.59 1.56
C ASN A 100 -1.57 2.98 0.88
N LYS A 101 -0.50 3.46 0.22
CA LYS A 101 -0.57 4.65 -0.65
C LYS A 101 -0.96 4.27 -2.07
N SER A 102 -2.23 3.98 -2.20
CA SER A 102 -2.87 3.47 -3.40
C SER A 102 -4.23 4.13 -3.61
N SER A 103 -4.72 4.02 -4.84
CA SER A 103 -6.06 4.42 -5.27
C SER A 103 -6.66 3.24 -6.01
N CYS A 104 -7.81 2.75 -5.55
CA CYS A 104 -8.47 1.58 -6.16
C CYS A 104 -7.59 0.32 -6.16
N GLY A 105 -6.74 0.15 -5.13
CA GLY A 105 -5.75 -0.92 -5.07
C GLY A 105 -4.50 -0.69 -5.93
N THR A 106 -4.47 0.33 -6.82
CA THR A 106 -3.29 0.68 -7.62
C THR A 106 -2.37 1.64 -6.84
N PRO A 107 -1.10 1.30 -6.60
CA PRO A 107 -0.12 2.21 -6.00
C PRO A 107 0.14 3.45 -6.87
N TYR A 108 0.09 4.64 -6.27
CA TYR A 108 0.46 5.90 -6.97
C TYR A 108 1.82 6.46 -6.54
N GLN A 109 2.45 5.80 -5.57
CA GLN A 109 3.80 6.05 -5.11
C GLN A 109 4.31 4.77 -4.45
N ASP A 110 5.59 4.72 -4.18
CA ASP A 110 6.19 3.62 -3.45
C ASP A 110 5.44 3.29 -2.17
N THR A 111 5.07 2.02 -1.98
CA THR A 111 4.26 1.61 -0.82
C THR A 111 4.32 0.12 -0.57
N VAL A 112 4.14 -0.23 0.70
CA VAL A 112 3.67 -1.58 1.07
C VAL A 112 2.15 -1.60 1.12
N GLN A 113 1.52 -2.66 0.63
CA GLN A 113 0.08 -2.87 0.70
C GLN A 113 -0.23 -4.02 1.64
N ILE A 114 -1.00 -3.77 2.69
CA ILE A 114 -1.42 -4.78 3.67
C ILE A 114 -2.93 -4.67 3.81
N ASP A 115 -3.65 -5.66 3.30
CA ASP A 115 -5.12 -5.69 3.20
C ASP A 115 -5.70 -4.30 2.83
N ASP A 116 -5.15 -3.74 1.76
CA ASP A 116 -5.41 -2.37 1.33
C ASP A 116 -6.92 -2.14 1.09
N PRO A 117 -7.58 -1.30 1.92
CA PRO A 117 -9.02 -1.10 1.82
C PRO A 117 -9.43 -0.41 0.52
N SER A 118 -8.51 0.26 -0.18
CA SER A 118 -8.83 0.88 -1.47
C SER A 118 -9.06 -0.16 -2.57
N ALA A 119 -8.57 -1.39 -2.42
CA ALA A 119 -8.68 -2.46 -3.42
C ALA A 119 -10.12 -2.93 -3.65
N VAL A 120 -11.05 -2.67 -2.73
CA VAL A 120 -12.48 -3.00 -2.91
C VAL A 120 -13.18 -2.06 -3.90
N HIS A 121 -12.58 -0.91 -4.20
CA HIS A 121 -13.15 0.05 -5.13
C HIS A 121 -12.81 -0.35 -6.56
N LEU A 122 -13.85 -0.69 -7.34
CA LEU A 122 -13.75 -1.02 -8.76
C LEU A 122 -13.59 0.25 -9.62
N CYS A 123 -12.48 0.96 -9.43
CA CYS A 123 -12.11 2.11 -10.23
C CYS A 123 -10.82 1.87 -11.00
N LYS A 124 -10.78 2.33 -12.26
CA LYS A 124 -9.63 2.18 -13.14
C LYS A 124 -8.61 3.28 -12.83
N SER A 125 -7.74 3.04 -11.84
CA SER A 125 -6.62 3.93 -11.51
C SER A 125 -5.34 3.50 -12.22
N ASP A 126 -4.68 4.45 -12.88
CA ASP A 126 -3.40 4.24 -13.57
C ASP A 126 -2.23 4.24 -12.57
N ARG A 127 -1.25 3.35 -12.81
CA ARG A 127 0.01 3.37 -12.08
C ARG A 127 0.97 4.38 -12.74
N PRO A 128 1.53 5.35 -12.00
CA PRO A 128 2.62 6.19 -12.49
C PRO A 128 3.88 5.37 -12.78
N LYS A 129 4.77 5.92 -13.61
CA LYS A 129 6.13 5.38 -13.80
C LYS A 129 7.00 5.64 -12.57
N GLY A 130 7.97 4.77 -12.31
CA GLY A 130 8.90 4.93 -11.18
C GLY A 130 8.23 4.69 -9.82
N VAL A 131 7.22 3.83 -9.80
CA VAL A 131 6.52 3.37 -8.61
C VAL A 131 6.74 1.88 -8.43
N GLU A 132 7.23 1.51 -7.25
CA GLU A 132 7.39 0.14 -6.80
C GLU A 132 6.44 -0.17 -5.63
N SER A 133 6.03 -1.42 -5.47
CA SER A 133 5.25 -1.80 -4.31
C SER A 133 5.43 -3.25 -3.95
N VAL A 134 5.05 -3.59 -2.72
CA VAL A 134 4.84 -4.97 -2.32
C VAL A 134 3.52 -5.13 -1.60
N GLN A 135 2.71 -6.09 -2.03
CA GLN A 135 1.48 -6.49 -1.36
C GLN A 135 1.72 -7.74 -0.51
N LEU A 136 1.20 -7.74 0.71
CA LEU A 136 1.21 -8.87 1.64
C LEU A 136 -0.23 -9.33 1.84
N THR A 137 -0.49 -10.61 1.61
CA THR A 137 -1.83 -11.21 1.69
C THR A 137 -1.79 -12.61 2.31
N GLY A 138 -2.89 -12.97 2.97
CA GLY A 138 -3.09 -14.29 3.58
C GLY A 138 -3.66 -15.34 2.63
N VAL A 139 -4.03 -14.93 1.42
CA VAL A 139 -4.59 -15.81 0.38
C VAL A 139 -3.82 -15.61 -0.93
N PRO A 140 -3.61 -16.67 -1.71
CA PRO A 140 -3.13 -16.52 -3.07
C PRO A 140 -4.17 -15.71 -3.87
N PRO A 141 -3.77 -14.73 -4.69
CA PRO A 141 -4.64 -14.04 -5.60
C PRO A 141 -5.27 -15.06 -6.54
N SER A 142 -6.58 -14.91 -6.73
CA SER A 142 -7.41 -15.84 -7.49
C SER A 142 -7.09 -15.86 -8.99
N LEU A 143 -6.40 -14.84 -9.51
CA LEU A 143 -6.06 -14.72 -10.93
C LEU A 143 -4.54 -14.56 -11.09
N GLY A 144 -3.94 -15.48 -11.84
CA GLY A 144 -2.57 -15.33 -12.35
C GLY A 144 -1.44 -15.82 -11.45
N TYR A 145 -1.69 -16.21 -10.20
CA TYR A 145 -0.66 -16.85 -9.38
C TYR A 145 -0.40 -18.29 -9.83
N HIS A 146 0.87 -18.61 -10.05
CA HIS A 146 1.35 -19.96 -10.34
C HIS A 146 2.76 -20.12 -9.79
N ALA A 147 3.06 -21.27 -9.18
CA ALA A 147 4.38 -21.58 -8.68
C ALA A 147 5.24 -22.12 -9.84
N ASP A 148 6.12 -21.27 -10.40
CA ASP A 148 7.07 -21.67 -11.44
C ASP A 148 8.20 -22.52 -10.87
N GLU A 149 8.62 -22.22 -9.63
CA GLU A 149 9.70 -22.91 -8.96
C GLU A 149 9.50 -22.96 -7.45
N THR A 150 10.18 -23.91 -6.81
CA THR A 150 10.25 -24.01 -5.36
C THR A 150 11.60 -23.46 -4.90
N ILE A 151 11.58 -22.58 -3.91
CA ILE A 151 12.78 -21.99 -3.29
C ILE A 151 12.77 -22.22 -1.77
N LEU A 152 13.87 -21.85 -1.12
CA LEU A 152 13.96 -21.80 0.35
C LEU A 152 14.11 -20.35 0.79
N VAL A 153 13.29 -19.94 1.77
CA VAL A 153 13.41 -18.66 2.47
C VAL A 153 13.68 -18.99 3.93
N ASP A 154 14.90 -18.70 4.41
CA ASP A 154 15.36 -19.04 5.77
C ASP A 154 15.06 -20.50 6.17
N GLY A 155 15.27 -21.42 5.22
CA GLY A 155 15.03 -22.86 5.39
C GLY A 155 13.56 -23.29 5.35
N VAL A 156 12.63 -22.38 5.10
CA VAL A 156 11.21 -22.69 4.86
C VAL A 156 10.96 -22.80 3.36
N ARG A 157 10.27 -23.86 2.96
CA ARG A 157 9.85 -24.05 1.57
C ARG A 157 8.89 -22.93 1.15
N ALA A 158 9.22 -22.28 0.04
CA ALA A 158 8.41 -21.26 -0.58
C ALA A 158 8.24 -21.55 -2.08
N GLU A 159 7.22 -20.94 -2.66
CA GLU A 159 6.85 -21.01 -4.06
C GLU A 159 7.15 -19.67 -4.72
N ARG A 160 7.88 -19.68 -5.83
CA ARG A 160 8.27 -18.47 -6.56
C ARG A 160 7.54 -18.46 -7.90
N GLN A 161 6.88 -17.34 -8.19
CA GLN A 161 6.31 -17.03 -9.51
C GLN A 161 7.23 -16.05 -10.24
N ARG A 162 7.95 -16.49 -11.27
CA ARG A 162 8.94 -15.70 -11.98
C ARG A 162 8.41 -14.35 -12.41
N THR A 163 9.30 -13.36 -12.37
CA THR A 163 8.94 -12.00 -12.74
C THR A 163 8.59 -11.93 -14.23
N SER A 164 7.41 -11.43 -14.52
CA SER A 164 6.94 -11.17 -15.87
C SER A 164 6.50 -9.72 -16.00
N CYS A 165 6.65 -9.12 -17.18
CA CYS A 165 6.25 -7.75 -17.40
C CYS A 165 5.15 -7.67 -18.44
N MET A 166 4.14 -6.87 -18.14
CA MET A 166 3.00 -6.64 -19.02
C MET A 166 2.77 -5.15 -19.23
N GLY A 167 2.15 -4.81 -20.36
CA GLY A 167 1.67 -3.45 -20.58
C GLY A 167 0.54 -3.17 -19.60
N GLY A 168 0.70 -2.15 -18.76
CA GLY A 168 -0.35 -1.67 -17.89
C GLY A 168 -1.42 -0.91 -18.66
N TRP A 169 -2.51 -0.61 -17.97
CA TRP A 169 -3.55 0.28 -18.47
C TRP A 169 -2.90 1.66 -18.74
N GLN A 170 -3.08 2.20 -19.95
CA GLN A 170 -2.40 3.40 -20.48
C GLN A 170 -0.88 3.31 -20.76
N GLY A 171 -0.32 2.10 -20.85
CA GLY A 171 1.00 1.89 -21.44
C GLY A 171 2.19 2.02 -20.48
N THR A 172 1.96 2.24 -19.19
CA THR A 172 3.00 2.03 -18.18
C THR A 172 3.29 0.53 -18.10
N ARG A 173 4.48 0.10 -18.50
CA ARG A 173 4.92 -1.29 -18.30
C ARG A 173 5.01 -1.57 -16.80
N VAL A 174 4.44 -2.67 -16.36
CA VAL A 174 4.54 -3.15 -14.97
C VAL A 174 5.09 -4.56 -14.98
N CYS A 175 6.15 -4.77 -14.21
CA CYS A 175 6.72 -6.07 -13.91
C CYS A 175 6.16 -6.56 -12.58
N ILE A 176 5.78 -7.84 -12.53
CA ILE A 176 5.10 -8.47 -11.39
C ILE A 176 5.78 -9.80 -11.12
N GLY A 177 6.02 -10.09 -9.85
CA GLY A 177 6.53 -11.38 -9.38
C GLY A 177 6.01 -11.66 -7.98
N ALA A 178 6.04 -12.93 -7.58
CA ALA A 178 5.55 -13.32 -6.26
C ALA A 178 6.42 -14.36 -5.57
N VAL A 179 6.33 -14.37 -4.24
CA VAL A 179 6.80 -15.45 -3.36
C VAL A 179 5.67 -15.82 -2.41
N GLY A 180 5.20 -17.06 -2.51
CA GLY A 180 4.24 -17.67 -1.59
C GLY A 180 4.94 -18.55 -0.56
N ILE A 181 4.47 -18.53 0.68
CA ILE A 181 4.91 -19.45 1.75
C ILE A 181 3.65 -20.16 2.28
N PRO A 182 3.21 -21.25 1.61
CA PRO A 182 1.93 -21.88 1.92
C PRO A 182 1.82 -22.39 3.35
N SER A 183 2.92 -22.87 3.94
CA SER A 183 2.97 -23.34 5.33
C SER A 183 2.67 -22.24 6.36
N LEU A 184 2.93 -20.98 6.00
CA LEU A 184 2.62 -19.81 6.82
C LEU A 184 1.35 -19.08 6.36
N LYS A 185 0.76 -19.49 5.23
CA LYS A 185 -0.36 -18.81 4.58
C LYS A 185 -0.07 -17.33 4.31
N VAL A 186 1.09 -17.05 3.72
CA VAL A 186 1.52 -15.68 3.38
C VAL A 186 2.02 -15.65 1.95
N TRP A 187 1.63 -14.63 1.20
CA TRP A 187 2.17 -14.35 -0.11
C TRP A 187 2.61 -12.89 -0.23
N PHE A 188 3.76 -12.69 -0.84
CA PHE A 188 4.36 -11.41 -1.17
C PHE A 188 4.29 -11.20 -2.68
N TYR A 189 3.63 -10.13 -3.12
CA TYR A 189 3.55 -9.73 -4.53
C TYR A 189 4.29 -8.43 -4.71
N ALA A 190 5.41 -8.47 -5.42
CA ALA A 190 6.16 -7.27 -5.75
C ALA A 190 5.79 -6.81 -7.16
N GLU A 191 5.64 -5.51 -7.30
CA GLU A 191 5.36 -4.87 -8.57
C GLU A 191 6.34 -3.70 -8.76
N SER A 192 6.84 -3.53 -9.98
CA SER A 192 7.67 -2.39 -10.36
C SER A 192 7.26 -1.87 -11.73
N SER A 193 7.14 -0.56 -11.85
CA SER A 193 7.00 0.11 -13.15
C SER A 193 8.34 0.50 -13.78
N THR A 194 9.44 0.14 -13.13
CA THR A 194 10.81 0.48 -13.52
C THR A 194 11.49 -0.72 -14.20
N SER A 195 11.59 -1.87 -13.53
CA SER A 195 12.27 -3.04 -14.09
C SER A 195 11.86 -4.37 -13.45
N ALA A 196 12.23 -5.49 -14.10
CA ALA A 196 12.02 -6.83 -13.52
C ALA A 196 12.99 -7.10 -12.37
N GLU A 197 14.22 -6.60 -12.49
CA GLU A 197 15.28 -6.71 -11.49
C GLU A 197 14.88 -6.03 -10.16
N ASP A 198 14.08 -4.96 -10.22
CA ASP A 198 13.50 -4.33 -9.03
C ASP A 198 12.56 -5.26 -8.26
N VAL A 199 11.71 -5.99 -8.99
CA VAL A 199 10.79 -6.97 -8.41
C VAL A 199 11.57 -8.07 -7.71
N ASP A 200 12.54 -8.66 -8.40
CA ASP A 200 13.38 -9.73 -7.84
C ASP A 200 14.13 -9.24 -6.59
N ARG A 201 14.74 -8.07 -6.67
CA ARG A 201 15.44 -7.43 -5.55
C ARG A 201 14.54 -7.12 -4.35
N ILE A 202 13.27 -6.81 -4.55
CA ILE A 202 12.31 -6.64 -3.45
C ILE A 202 12.03 -8.00 -2.80
N LEU A 203 11.73 -9.03 -3.60
CA LEU A 203 11.36 -10.37 -3.11
C LEU A 203 12.52 -11.11 -2.43
N ASP A 204 13.76 -10.83 -2.80
CA ASP A 204 14.96 -11.39 -2.15
C ASP A 204 15.14 -10.93 -0.69
N ARG A 205 14.33 -9.97 -0.24
CA ARG A 205 14.40 -9.39 1.12
C ARG A 205 13.37 -9.98 2.09
N ILE A 206 12.71 -11.07 1.69
CA ILE A 206 11.75 -11.78 2.55
C ILE A 206 12.53 -12.57 3.61
N GLN A 207 12.02 -12.56 4.83
CA GLN A 207 12.60 -13.21 6.00
C GLN A 207 11.54 -13.96 6.78
N ILE A 208 11.92 -15.07 7.42
CA ILE A 208 11.08 -15.83 8.35
C ILE A 208 11.52 -15.56 9.78
N LEU A 209 10.61 -15.03 10.59
CA LEU A 209 10.86 -14.61 11.97
C LEU A 209 9.98 -15.43 12.92
N ARG A 210 10.51 -16.55 13.42
CA ARG A 210 9.73 -17.54 14.20
C ARG A 210 9.23 -17.00 15.55
N ASP A 211 9.97 -16.08 16.16
CA ASP A 211 9.69 -15.49 17.48
C ASP A 211 8.95 -14.16 17.40
N ARG A 212 8.66 -13.68 16.19
CA ARG A 212 7.98 -12.41 15.94
C ARG A 212 6.79 -12.60 15.03
N SER A 213 5.85 -11.66 15.11
CA SER A 213 4.67 -11.65 14.27
C SER A 213 4.30 -10.23 13.89
N GLY A 214 3.90 -10.03 12.64
CA GLY A 214 3.35 -8.77 12.17
C GLY A 214 1.96 -8.52 12.75
N VAL A 215 1.67 -7.30 13.21
CA VAL A 215 0.31 -6.90 13.62
C VAL A 215 -0.64 -7.10 12.42
N PRO A 216 -1.65 -8.00 12.51
CA PRO A 216 -2.56 -8.29 11.41
C PRO A 216 -3.42 -7.08 11.05
N SER A 217 -3.82 -6.95 9.79
CA SER A 217 -4.82 -5.95 9.41
C SER A 217 -6.21 -6.36 9.90
N TYR A 218 -7.06 -5.36 10.13
CA TYR A 218 -8.50 -5.54 10.41
C TYR A 218 -9.36 -5.11 9.22
N SER A 219 -8.77 -4.60 8.14
CA SER A 219 -9.48 -4.08 6.96
C SER A 219 -10.25 -5.18 6.22
N SER A 220 -9.72 -6.41 6.18
CA SER A 220 -10.36 -7.59 5.58
C SER A 220 -11.55 -8.14 6.39
N LEU A 221 -11.75 -7.67 7.63
CA LEU A 221 -12.95 -7.97 8.43
C LEU A 221 -14.16 -7.08 8.06
N GLY A 222 -13.99 -6.14 7.13
CA GLY A 222 -14.99 -5.16 6.75
C GLY A 222 -16.12 -5.72 5.90
N GLY A 223 -17.21 -6.14 6.56
CA GLY A 223 -18.57 -6.07 6.03
C GLY A 223 -19.24 -4.74 6.45
N ALA A 224 -20.45 -4.47 5.97
CA ALA A 224 -21.29 -3.35 6.41
C ALA A 224 -21.35 -3.28 7.97
N PRO A 225 -21.56 -2.08 8.57
CA PRO A 225 -21.46 -1.84 10.01
C PRO A 225 -22.65 -2.42 10.80
N THR A 226 -22.84 -3.74 10.72
CA THR A 226 -23.89 -4.49 11.40
C THR A 226 -23.26 -5.58 12.25
N GLY A 227 -22.59 -5.18 13.34
CA GLY A 227 -22.14 -6.10 14.38
C GLY A 227 -20.80 -5.73 15.02
N PRO A 228 -20.51 -6.24 16.24
CA PRO A 228 -19.32 -5.86 17.00
C PRO A 228 -18.03 -6.42 16.38
N LEU A 229 -17.46 -5.67 15.42
CA LEU A 229 -16.19 -5.97 14.71
C LEU A 229 -15.03 -6.27 15.65
N ALA A 230 -15.04 -5.70 16.87
CA ALA A 230 -14.10 -6.03 17.92
C ALA A 230 -14.00 -7.55 18.20
N ARG A 231 -15.11 -8.30 18.21
CA ARG A 231 -15.11 -9.74 18.54
C ARG A 231 -14.38 -10.60 17.50
N SER A 232 -14.38 -10.16 16.24
CA SER A 232 -13.77 -10.90 15.12
C SER A 232 -12.26 -10.65 14.99
N TYR A 233 -11.73 -9.59 15.61
CA TYR A 233 -10.30 -9.27 15.51
C TYR A 233 -9.42 -9.99 16.55
N THR A 234 -9.96 -10.32 17.73
CA THR A 234 -9.22 -11.10 18.75
C THR A 234 -8.68 -12.42 18.22
N PRO A 235 -9.45 -13.24 17.47
CA PRO A 235 -8.94 -14.47 16.88
C PRO A 235 -7.75 -14.26 15.94
N LEU A 236 -7.74 -13.17 15.14
CA LEU A 236 -6.61 -12.86 14.25
C LEU A 236 -5.34 -12.54 15.04
N LEU A 237 -5.45 -11.69 16.08
CA LEU A 237 -4.33 -11.39 16.96
C LEU A 237 -3.83 -12.64 17.68
N THR A 238 -4.74 -13.47 18.18
CA THR A 238 -4.39 -14.71 18.90
C THR A 238 -3.70 -15.71 17.98
N ALA A 239 -4.19 -15.89 16.75
CA ALA A 239 -3.55 -16.75 15.74
C ALA A 239 -2.15 -16.24 15.35
N ALA A 240 -1.93 -14.92 15.42
CA ALA A 240 -0.61 -14.30 15.25
C ALA A 240 0.26 -14.39 16.51
N GLY A 241 -0.21 -15.02 17.59
CA GLY A 241 0.49 -15.13 18.87
C GLY A 241 0.51 -13.84 19.69
N LEU A 242 -0.33 -12.86 19.38
CA LEU A 242 -0.39 -11.56 20.03
C LEU A 242 -1.54 -11.48 21.04
N LYS A 243 -1.35 -10.70 22.10
CA LYS A 243 -2.37 -10.39 23.10
C LYS A 243 -3.15 -9.16 22.70
N VAL A 244 -4.40 -9.06 23.13
CA VAL A 244 -5.29 -7.93 22.82
C VAL A 244 -5.61 -7.12 24.07
N GLN A 245 -5.57 -5.80 23.95
CA GLN A 245 -6.07 -4.85 24.93
C GLN A 245 -7.08 -3.93 24.25
N TYR A 246 -8.32 -3.88 24.73
CA TYR A 246 -9.31 -2.95 24.18
C TYR A 246 -9.29 -1.62 24.91
N LYS A 247 -9.30 -0.53 24.14
CA LYS A 247 -9.51 0.84 24.62
C LYS A 247 -10.79 1.39 23.99
N ARG A 248 -11.82 1.65 24.79
CA ARG A 248 -13.06 2.29 24.31
C ARG A 248 -12.90 3.80 24.30
N VAL A 249 -13.43 4.45 23.27
CA VAL A 249 -13.45 5.91 23.13
C VAL A 249 -14.82 6.35 22.64
N MET A 250 -15.39 7.37 23.30
CA MET A 250 -16.63 7.99 22.86
C MET A 250 -16.47 8.59 21.47
N SER A 251 -17.30 8.13 20.54
CA SER A 251 -17.29 8.62 19.17
C SER A 251 -18.71 8.69 18.61
N PRO A 252 -19.31 9.88 18.47
CA PRO A 252 -20.66 10.03 17.94
C PRO A 252 -20.77 9.69 16.44
N SER A 253 -19.64 9.62 15.72
CA SER A 253 -19.59 9.38 14.27
C SER A 253 -19.52 7.91 13.88
N TYR A 254 -19.30 7.00 14.83
CA TYR A 254 -19.12 5.57 14.55
C TYR A 254 -20.00 4.72 15.47
N PRO A 255 -20.62 3.65 14.96
CA PRO A 255 -21.35 2.69 15.80
C PRO A 255 -20.47 2.09 16.89
N ASP A 256 -21.05 1.75 18.05
CA ASP A 256 -20.37 1.05 19.15
C ASP A 256 -19.71 -0.25 18.64
N GLY A 257 -18.48 -0.50 19.09
CA GLY A 257 -17.67 -1.65 18.70
C GLY A 257 -16.91 -1.50 17.37
N THR A 258 -17.02 -0.36 16.67
CA THR A 258 -16.21 -0.08 15.46
C THR A 258 -14.73 0.06 15.83
N ILE A 259 -13.83 -0.66 15.15
CA ILE A 259 -12.38 -0.47 15.34
C ILE A 259 -11.97 0.86 14.70
N LEU A 260 -11.49 1.79 15.54
CA LEU A 260 -11.02 3.11 15.13
C LEU A 260 -9.52 3.13 14.85
N GLY A 261 -8.77 2.20 15.45
CA GLY A 261 -7.33 2.09 15.22
C GLY A 261 -6.69 0.98 16.03
N VAL A 262 -5.47 0.62 15.64
CA VAL A 262 -4.66 -0.42 16.27
C VAL A 262 -3.26 0.12 16.51
N SER A 263 -2.72 -0.15 17.71
CA SER A 263 -1.39 0.26 18.12
C SER A 263 -0.66 -0.89 18.80
N PRO A 264 0.55 -1.27 18.37
CA PRO A 264 1.30 -0.75 17.21
C PRO A 264 0.58 -0.93 15.86
N ALA A 265 0.99 -0.15 14.85
CA ALA A 265 0.32 -0.14 13.55
C ALA A 265 0.39 -1.50 12.84
N VAL A 266 -0.56 -1.76 11.95
CA VAL A 266 -0.60 -2.94 11.08
C VAL A 266 0.74 -3.12 10.36
N GLY A 267 1.23 -4.37 10.32
CA GLY A 267 2.53 -4.72 9.74
C GLY A 267 3.73 -4.48 10.65
N THR A 268 3.56 -3.88 11.83
CA THR A 268 4.65 -3.76 12.81
C THR A 268 5.01 -5.14 13.34
N LEU A 269 6.29 -5.49 13.35
CA LEU A 269 6.77 -6.74 13.94
C LEU A 269 6.89 -6.63 15.45
N LEU A 270 6.24 -7.56 16.16
CA LEU A 270 6.30 -7.66 17.61
C LEU A 270 6.77 -9.05 18.03
N PRO A 271 7.49 -9.19 19.15
CA PRO A 271 7.68 -10.49 19.78
C PRO A 271 6.34 -11.18 20.05
N VAL A 272 6.28 -12.48 19.84
CA VAL A 272 5.11 -13.29 20.22
C VAL A 272 4.80 -13.09 21.71
N GLY A 273 3.53 -12.95 22.04
CA GLY A 273 3.03 -12.64 23.38
C GLY A 273 2.92 -11.14 23.70
N SER A 274 3.36 -10.27 22.79
CA SER A 274 3.20 -8.81 22.93
C SER A 274 1.74 -8.38 22.86
N THR A 275 1.43 -7.26 23.51
CA THR A 275 0.07 -6.70 23.56
C THR A 275 -0.15 -5.67 22.44
N VAL A 276 -1.26 -5.83 21.73
CA VAL A 276 -1.78 -4.88 20.75
C VAL A 276 -2.99 -4.18 21.35
N THR A 277 -2.97 -2.85 21.34
CA THR A 277 -4.09 -2.01 21.77
C THR A 277 -5.03 -1.77 20.59
N VAL A 278 -6.29 -2.17 20.75
CA VAL A 278 -7.36 -1.97 19.78
C VAL A 278 -8.28 -0.88 20.31
N THR A 279 -8.28 0.27 19.63
CA THR A 279 -9.18 1.37 19.96
C THR A 279 -10.51 1.14 19.27
N VAL A 280 -11.60 1.15 20.05
CA VAL A 280 -12.96 0.93 19.54
C VAL A 280 -13.88 2.08 19.95
N ALA A 281 -14.85 2.40 19.10
CA ALA A 281 -15.94 3.29 19.46
C ALA A 281 -16.78 2.64 20.57
N GLY A 282 -17.23 3.42 21.56
CA GLY A 282 -18.16 2.97 22.59
C GLY A 282 -18.54 4.05 23.57
#